data_AF-A0A9P1JFC0-F1
#
_entry.id   AF-A0A9P1JFC0-F1
#
_cell.length_a   1.000
_cell.length_b   1.000
_cell.length_c   1.000
_cell.angle_alpha   90.00
_cell.angle_beta   90.00
_cell.angle_gamma   90.00
#
_symmetry.space_group_name_H-M   'P 1'
#
loop_
_entity.id
_entity.type
_entity.pdbx_description
1 polymer ?
#
loop_
_entity_poly.entity_id
_entity_poly.type
_entity_poly.pdbx_seq_one_letter_code
_entity_poly.pdbx_strand_id
1 'polypeptide(L)'
;MYYVNISTKEVTKMTTYESKPVAKWNTRDFQAYLKAEHERLYGVPYVPFRGYQAEAGMLGRWVGTKRKPGVYGPELTKRFIDLCFAEYKPSLEYPGLSFGFMQTFMGRNLQRAASGLAAEQQRAERNEGVDNTWF
;
A
#
# COMPACT_ATOMS: atom_id res chain seq x y z
N MET A 1 47.74 7.94 13.70
CA MET A 1 46.72 8.70 12.94
C MET A 1 45.46 7.86 12.91
N TYR A 2 44.34 8.46 13.32
CA TYR A 2 43.18 7.76 13.88
C TYR A 2 42.25 7.21 12.79
N TYR A 3 41.91 5.93 12.92
CA TYR A 3 40.78 5.30 12.23
C TYR A 3 39.49 5.97 12.67
N VAL A 4 38.77 6.61 11.74
CA VAL A 4 37.43 7.14 12.02
C VAL A 4 36.46 5.96 11.99
N ASN A 5 36.15 5.49 13.19
CA ASN A 5 35.15 4.47 13.47
C ASN A 5 33.77 5.09 13.20
N ILE A 6 33.29 4.99 11.95
CA ILE A 6 31.94 5.43 11.56
C ILE A 6 30.92 4.54 12.27
N SER A 7 30.36 5.11 13.32
CA SER A 7 29.35 4.54 14.21
C SER A 7 28.16 4.00 13.41
N THR A 8 27.88 2.71 13.61
CA THR A 8 26.74 1.92 13.15
C THR A 8 25.40 2.39 13.71
N LYS A 9 25.03 3.66 13.54
CA LYS A 9 23.79 4.25 14.09
C LYS A 9 22.84 4.90 13.09
N GLU A 10 23.06 4.74 11.78
CA GLU A 10 22.12 5.21 10.74
C GLU A 10 21.45 4.07 9.95
N VAL A 11 21.22 2.91 10.57
CA VAL A 11 20.31 1.90 10.03
C VAL A 11 18.95 2.03 10.71
N THR A 12 18.40 3.24 10.74
CA THR A 12 17.16 3.51 11.48
C THR A 12 15.97 3.50 10.51
N LYS A 13 15.27 2.35 10.52
CA LYS A 13 14.03 2.00 9.82
C LYS A 13 14.14 1.69 8.32
N MET A 14 14.73 0.55 8.00
CA MET A 14 14.07 -0.29 6.99
C MET A 14 12.70 -0.64 7.55
N THR A 15 11.66 0.00 7.04
CA THR A 15 10.30 -0.32 7.40
C THR A 15 10.02 -1.77 7.04
N THR A 16 9.72 -2.59 8.04
CA THR A 16 9.51 -4.06 7.97
C THR A 16 8.51 -4.53 6.89
N TYR A 17 7.78 -3.62 6.25
CA TYR A 17 6.87 -3.92 5.15
C TYR A 17 7.57 -4.07 3.79
N GLU A 18 8.70 -3.38 3.53
CA GLU A 18 9.38 -3.43 2.22
C GLU A 18 10.06 -4.78 1.94
N SER A 19 10.50 -5.46 3.00
CA SER A 19 11.15 -6.78 2.89
C SER A 19 10.17 -7.93 2.70
N LYS A 20 8.86 -7.67 2.76
CA LYS A 20 7.81 -8.70 2.65
C LYS A 20 7.02 -8.53 1.37
N PRO A 21 6.67 -9.64 0.67
CA PRO A 21 5.74 -9.55 -0.45
C PRO A 21 4.40 -8.98 0.03
N VAL A 22 3.78 -8.14 -0.81
CA VAL A 22 2.51 -7.46 -0.50
C VAL A 22 1.45 -8.46 -0.04
N ALA A 23 1.41 -9.65 -0.63
CA ALA A 23 0.56 -10.78 -0.23
C ALA A 23 0.60 -11.12 1.28
N LYS A 24 1.68 -10.79 1.99
CA LYS A 24 1.85 -11.06 3.44
C LYS A 24 1.67 -9.83 4.31
N TRP A 25 1.35 -8.68 3.74
CA TRP A 25 1.17 -7.45 4.48
C TRP A 25 -0.05 -7.56 5.39
N ASN A 26 0.13 -7.15 6.64
CA ASN A 26 -0.96 -7.00 7.60
C ASN A 26 -1.35 -5.52 7.74
N THR A 27 -2.42 -5.26 8.47
CA THR A 27 -2.92 -3.91 8.75
C THR A 27 -1.85 -2.91 9.20
N ARG A 28 -0.89 -3.32 10.05
CA ARG A 28 0.18 -2.43 10.51
C ARG A 28 1.18 -2.11 9.41
N ASP A 29 1.45 -3.07 8.52
CA ASP A 29 2.32 -2.85 7.36
C ASP A 29 1.67 -1.81 6.43
N PHE A 30 0.35 -1.90 6.21
CA PHE A 30 -0.39 -0.87 5.45
C PHE A 30 -0.41 0.49 6.12
N GLN A 31 -0.57 0.56 7.45
CA GLN A 31 -0.51 1.83 8.18
C GLN A 31 0.88 2.47 8.09
N ALA A 32 1.94 1.66 8.17
CA ALA A 32 3.30 2.14 8.00
C ALA A 32 3.55 2.61 6.56
N TYR A 33 3.04 1.88 5.56
CA TYR A 33 3.10 2.26 4.15
C TYR A 33 2.36 3.58 3.89
N LEU A 34 1.13 3.73 4.37
CA LEU A 34 0.34 4.96 4.24
C LEU A 34 1.07 6.15 4.86
N LYS A 35 1.64 5.97 6.06
CA LYS A 35 2.42 7.02 6.72
C LYS A 35 3.65 7.42 5.92
N ALA A 36 4.43 6.45 5.47
CA ALA A 36 5.65 6.69 4.71
C ALA A 36 5.35 7.37 3.37
N GLU A 37 4.35 6.89 2.63
CA GLU A 37 3.98 7.45 1.33
C GLU A 37 3.41 8.86 1.46
N HIS A 38 2.62 9.11 2.51
CA HIS A 38 2.09 10.44 2.81
C HIS A 38 3.20 11.43 3.17
N GLU A 39 4.16 11.02 4.00
CA GLU A 39 5.32 11.84 4.36
C GLU A 39 6.21 12.10 3.13
N ARG A 40 6.37 11.10 2.25
CA ARG A 40 7.15 11.22 1.00
C ARG A 40 6.50 12.14 -0.03
N LEU A 41 5.18 12.04 -0.22
CA LEU A 41 4.46 12.79 -1.26
C LEU A 41 4.06 14.19 -0.81
N TYR A 42 3.60 14.33 0.43
CA TYR A 42 3.01 15.57 0.91
C TYR A 42 3.88 16.30 1.93
N GLY A 43 4.87 15.63 2.54
CA GLY A 43 5.72 16.23 3.58
C GLY A 43 4.97 16.58 4.88
N VAL A 44 3.71 16.12 5.01
CA VAL A 44 2.83 16.38 6.16
C VAL A 44 2.66 15.09 6.96
N PRO A 45 2.56 15.15 8.31
CA PRO A 45 2.24 13.98 9.11
C PRO A 45 0.90 13.36 8.72
N TYR A 46 0.87 12.05 8.57
CA TYR A 46 -0.35 11.28 8.31
C TYR A 46 -1.32 11.34 9.50
N VAL A 47 -2.57 11.73 9.24
CA VAL A 47 -3.64 11.77 10.25
C VAL A 47 -4.81 10.89 9.79
N PRO A 48 -5.21 9.86 10.57
CA PRO A 48 -6.34 9.00 10.21
C PRO A 48 -7.68 9.71 10.41
N PHE A 49 -8.65 9.46 9.52
CA PHE A 49 -9.96 10.13 9.49
C PHE A 49 -10.80 9.99 10.77
N ARG A 50 -10.83 8.80 11.37
CA ARG A 50 -11.66 8.46 12.55
C ARG A 50 -10.84 7.88 13.72
N GLY A 51 -9.52 7.93 13.61
CA GLY A 51 -8.58 7.30 14.54
C GLY A 51 -7.97 6.00 14.03
N TYR A 52 -6.79 5.67 14.55
CA TYR A 52 -5.96 4.54 14.10
C TYR A 52 -6.64 3.17 14.25
N GLN A 53 -7.48 3.00 15.27
CA GLN A 53 -8.18 1.73 15.51
C GLN A 53 -9.31 1.50 14.50
N ALA A 54 -10.07 2.55 14.17
CA ALA A 54 -11.13 2.47 13.16
C ALA A 54 -10.54 2.16 11.79
N GLU A 55 -9.45 2.85 11.44
CA GLU A 55 -8.71 2.59 10.20
C GLU A 55 -8.12 1.18 10.15
N ALA A 56 -7.56 0.70 11.25
CA ALA A 56 -7.07 -0.67 11.35
C ALA A 56 -8.18 -1.70 11.09
N GLY A 57 -9.39 -1.45 11.61
CA GLY A 57 -10.55 -2.29 11.35
C GLY A 57 -10.98 -2.28 9.87
N MET A 58 -10.95 -1.11 9.21
CA MET A 58 -11.27 -0.98 7.79
C MET A 58 -10.27 -1.71 6.91
N LEU A 59 -8.97 -1.48 7.13
CA LEU A 59 -7.89 -2.19 6.46
C LEU A 59 -7.96 -3.70 6.72
N GLY A 60 -8.24 -4.12 7.96
CA GLY A 60 -8.40 -5.52 8.31
C GLY A 60 -9.55 -6.23 7.59
N ARG A 61 -10.63 -5.52 7.24
CA ARG A 61 -11.71 -6.07 6.40
C ARG A 61 -11.28 -6.27 4.94
N TRP A 62 -10.45 -5.37 4.42
CA TRP A 62 -10.00 -5.41 3.03
C TRP A 62 -8.88 -6.42 2.80
N VAL A 63 -7.81 -6.28 3.57
CA VAL A 63 -6.59 -7.10 3.51
C VAL A 63 -6.85 -8.50 4.06
N GLY A 64 -7.71 -8.60 5.06
CA GLY A 64 -7.92 -9.81 5.83
C GLY A 64 -7.09 -9.81 7.10
N THR A 65 -7.48 -10.70 8.00
CA THR A 65 -6.77 -10.95 9.25
C THR A 65 -6.37 -12.41 9.29
N LYS A 66 -5.50 -12.80 10.23
CA LYS A 66 -5.14 -14.21 10.45
C LYS A 66 -6.35 -15.16 10.61
N ARG A 67 -7.52 -14.62 10.99
CA ARG A 67 -8.74 -15.39 11.27
C ARG A 67 -9.77 -15.36 10.14
N LYS A 68 -9.72 -14.35 9.25
CA LYS A 68 -10.72 -14.17 8.19
C LYS A 68 -10.05 -13.66 6.92
N PRO A 69 -10.33 -14.27 5.77
CA PRO A 69 -9.87 -13.74 4.49
C PRO A 69 -10.45 -12.34 4.28
N GLY A 70 -9.64 -11.46 3.69
CA GLY A 70 -10.07 -10.11 3.32
C GLY A 70 -11.00 -10.15 2.12
N VAL A 71 -11.84 -9.13 1.97
CA VAL A 71 -12.76 -9.01 0.84
C VAL A 71 -12.01 -8.91 -0.49
N TYR A 72 -10.88 -8.20 -0.49
CA TYR A 72 -10.12 -7.87 -1.70
C TYR A 72 -8.69 -8.43 -1.68
N GLY A 73 -8.17 -8.70 -0.48
CA GLY A 73 -6.80 -9.11 -0.28
C GLY A 73 -5.80 -7.93 -0.30
N PRO A 74 -4.57 -8.18 0.16
CA PRO A 74 -3.54 -7.14 0.30
C PRO A 74 -3.11 -6.52 -1.04
N GLU A 75 -2.99 -7.29 -2.11
CA GLU A 75 -2.47 -6.78 -3.40
C GLU A 75 -3.40 -5.75 -4.03
N LEU A 76 -4.69 -6.06 -4.11
CA LEU A 76 -5.72 -5.15 -4.60
C LEU A 76 -5.82 -3.91 -3.69
N THR A 77 -5.68 -4.08 -2.37
CA THR A 77 -5.66 -2.96 -1.42
C THR A 77 -4.48 -2.03 -1.67
N LYS A 78 -3.28 -2.56 -1.91
CA LYS A 78 -2.10 -1.73 -2.22
C LYS A 78 -2.32 -0.97 -3.53
N ARG A 79 -2.74 -1.65 -4.60
CA ARG A 79 -2.98 -1.01 -5.90
C ARG A 79 -4.02 0.10 -5.82
N PHE A 80 -5.08 -0.12 -5.05
CA PHE A 80 -6.08 0.90 -4.75
C PHE A 80 -5.47 2.13 -4.08
N ILE A 81 -4.67 1.92 -3.03
CA ILE A 81 -3.99 3.00 -2.30
C ILE A 81 -3.04 3.77 -3.24
N ASP A 82 -2.24 3.06 -4.04
CA ASP A 82 -1.30 3.66 -5.01
C ASP A 82 -2.05 4.56 -6.01
N LEU A 83 -3.17 4.09 -6.57
CA LEU A 83 -3.99 4.88 -7.49
C LEU A 83 -4.62 6.10 -6.81
N CYS A 84 -5.06 5.95 -5.56
CA CYS A 84 -5.62 7.07 -4.79
C CYS A 84 -4.56 8.16 -4.54
N PHE A 85 -3.35 7.79 -4.13
CA PHE A 85 -2.26 8.76 -3.98
C PHE A 85 -1.85 9.40 -5.30
N ALA A 86 -1.81 8.64 -6.40
CA ALA A 86 -1.44 9.17 -7.71
C ALA A 86 -2.48 10.16 -8.26
N GLU A 87 -3.77 9.92 -8.02
CA GLU A 87 -4.85 10.77 -8.49
C GLU A 87 -5.07 12.01 -7.60
N TYR A 88 -4.74 11.91 -6.32
CA TYR A 88 -5.05 12.95 -5.35
C TYR A 88 -4.04 14.09 -5.37
N LYS A 89 -4.58 15.29 -5.58
CA LYS A 89 -3.84 16.54 -5.45
C LYS A 89 -4.17 17.15 -4.08
N PRO A 90 -3.17 17.38 -3.21
CA PRO A 90 -3.39 17.96 -1.90
C PRO A 90 -3.97 19.36 -2.06
N SER A 91 -5.03 19.66 -1.31
CA SER A 91 -5.68 20.97 -1.27
C SER A 91 -5.49 21.62 0.10
N LEU A 92 -5.74 22.93 0.20
CA LEU A 92 -5.61 23.67 1.47
C LEU A 92 -6.54 23.12 2.57
N GLU A 93 -7.73 22.64 2.20
CA GLU A 93 -8.69 22.04 3.14
C GLU A 93 -8.33 20.59 3.50
N TYR A 94 -7.65 19.88 2.59
CA TYR A 94 -7.26 18.48 2.78
C TYR A 94 -5.80 18.28 2.35
N PRO A 95 -4.83 18.66 3.22
CA PRO A 95 -3.41 18.54 2.91
C PRO A 95 -2.94 17.07 2.90
N GLY A 96 -3.82 16.14 3.30
CA GLY A 96 -3.49 14.74 3.44
C GLY A 96 -4.63 13.81 3.06
N LEU A 97 -4.24 12.57 2.76
CA LEU A 97 -5.14 11.47 2.43
C LEU A 97 -5.08 10.42 3.53
N SER A 98 -6.25 9.98 3.98
CA SER A 98 -6.39 8.84 4.89
C SER A 98 -7.17 7.72 4.21
N PHE A 99 -7.01 6.48 4.68
CA PHE A 99 -7.67 5.34 4.06
C PHE A 99 -9.20 5.47 4.08
N GLY A 100 -9.76 6.01 5.17
CA GLY A 100 -11.20 6.29 5.25
C GLY A 100 -11.67 7.28 4.18
N PHE A 101 -10.89 8.34 3.92
CA PHE A 101 -11.19 9.30 2.86
C PHE A 101 -11.12 8.66 1.47
N MET A 102 -10.06 7.88 1.21
CA MET A 102 -9.93 7.11 -0.03
C MET A 102 -11.14 6.22 -0.28
N GLN A 103 -11.59 5.49 0.74
CA GLN A 103 -12.74 4.60 0.62
C GLN A 103 -14.04 5.37 0.34
N THR A 104 -14.27 6.50 1.01
CA THR A 104 -15.51 7.28 0.87
C THR A 104 -15.58 8.04 -0.45
N PHE A 105 -14.49 8.69 -0.87
CA PHE A 105 -14.52 9.61 -2.02
C PHE A 105 -13.88 9.04 -3.28
N MET A 106 -12.99 8.05 -3.15
CA MET A 106 -12.22 7.49 -4.28
C MET A 106 -12.56 6.03 -4.56
N GLY A 107 -13.74 5.56 -4.14
CA GLY A 107 -14.19 4.17 -4.35
C GLY A 107 -14.14 3.69 -5.81
N ARG A 108 -14.23 4.59 -6.80
CA ARG A 108 -14.05 4.27 -8.22
C ARG A 108 -12.69 3.66 -8.55
N ASN A 109 -11.65 4.01 -7.78
CA ASN A 109 -10.29 3.51 -7.99
C ASN A 109 -10.17 2.03 -7.63
N LEU A 110 -11.10 1.48 -6.84
CA LEU A 110 -11.13 0.06 -6.54
C LEU A 110 -11.41 -0.76 -7.81
N GLN A 111 -12.38 -0.34 -8.61
CA GLN A 111 -12.68 -1.00 -9.88
C GLN A 111 -11.51 -0.90 -10.85
N ARG A 112 -10.87 0.29 -10.93
CA ARG A 112 -9.65 0.49 -11.74
C ARG A 112 -8.49 -0.41 -11.29
N ALA A 113 -8.27 -0.52 -9.98
CA ALA A 113 -7.25 -1.38 -9.41
C ALA A 113 -7.52 -2.87 -9.73
N ALA A 114 -8.77 -3.30 -9.63
CA ALA A 114 -9.18 -4.67 -9.94
C ALA A 114 -8.99 -4.99 -11.43
N SER A 115 -9.41 -4.10 -12.33
CA SER A 115 -9.17 -4.25 -13.77
C SER A 115 -7.69 -4.27 -14.13
N GLY A 116 -6.88 -3.44 -13.47
CA GLY A 116 -5.43 -3.41 -13.66
C GLY A 116 -4.76 -4.73 -13.27
N LEU A 117 -5.10 -5.28 -12.09
CA LEU A 117 -4.58 -6.58 -11.66
C LEU A 117 -5.03 -7.73 -12.55
N ALA A 118 -6.30 -7.75 -12.96
CA ALA A 118 -6.79 -8.77 -13.89
C ALA A 118 -6.05 -8.72 -15.24
N ALA A 119 -5.77 -7.52 -15.76
CA ALA A 119 -5.00 -7.35 -16.98
C ALA A 119 -3.52 -7.78 -16.81
N GLU A 120 -2.91 -7.52 -15.66
CA GLU A 120 -1.55 -7.99 -15.33
C GLU A 120 -1.50 -9.53 -15.26
N GLN A 121 -2.48 -10.17 -14.61
CA GLN A 121 -2.58 -11.63 -14.55
C GLN A 121 -2.76 -12.25 -15.95
N GLN A 122 -3.66 -11.70 -16.77
CA GLN A 122 -3.84 -12.17 -18.15
C GLN A 122 -2.59 -12.02 -19.01
N ARG A 123 -1.79 -10.97 -18.79
CA ARG A 123 -0.51 -10.77 -19.49
C ARG A 123 0.55 -11.77 -19.03
N ALA A 124 0.61 -12.08 -17.73
CA ALA A 124 1.52 -13.09 -17.18
C ALA A 124 1.18 -14.48 -17.75
N GLU A 125 -0.10 -14.87 -17.71
CA GLU A 125 -0.59 -16.14 -18.29
C GLU A 125 -0.29 -16.23 -19.80
N ARG A 126 -0.48 -15.12 -20.53
CA ARG A 126 -0.15 -15.06 -21.97
C ARG A 126 1.35 -15.22 -22.23
N ASN A 127 2.22 -14.63 -21.40
CA ASN A 127 3.67 -14.76 -21.59
C ASN A 127 4.18 -16.17 -21.22
N GLU A 128 3.65 -16.80 -20.17
CA GLU A 128 4.02 -18.18 -19.79
C GLU A 128 3.53 -19.22 -20.81
N GLY A 129 2.41 -18.98 -21.50
CA GLY A 129 1.90 -19.87 -22.55
C GLY A 129 2.73 -19.87 -23.85
N VAL A 130 3.51 -18.82 -24.11
CA VAL A 130 4.30 -18.68 -25.34
C VAL A 130 5.63 -19.45 -25.27
N ASP A 131 6.17 -19.70 -24.07
CA ASP A 131 7.44 -20.42 -23.88
C ASP A 131 7.31 -21.94 -24.10
N ASN A 132 6.11 -22.50 -23.96
CA ASN A 132 5.87 -23.96 -24.00
C ASN A 132 5.35 -24.49 -25.34
N THR A 133 5.33 -23.68 -26.41
CA THR A 133 4.73 -24.07 -27.71
C THR A 133 5.75 -24.18 -28.86
N TRP A 134 7.06 -24.17 -28.58
CA TRP A 134 8.12 -24.19 -29.61
C TRP A 134 9.26 -25.18 -29.37
N PHE A 135 9.01 -26.31 -28.70
CA PHE A 135 9.92 -27.47 -28.68
C PHE A 135 9.19 -28.78 -28.94
#